data_AF-A0A1F4QM74-F1
#
_entry.id   AF-A0A1F4QM74-F1
#
_cell.length_a   1.000
_cell.length_b   1.000
_cell.length_c   1.000
_cell.angle_alpha   90.00
_cell.angle_beta   90.00
_cell.angle_gamma   90.00
#
_symmetry.space_group_name_H-M   'P 1'
#
loop_
_entity.id
_entity.type
_entity.pdbx_description
1 polymer ?
#
loop_
_entity_poly.entity_id
_entity_poly.type
_entity_poly.pdbx_seq_one_letter_code
_entity_poly.pdbx_strand_id
1 'polypeptide(L)'
;MLDRATRGIPADFQDPPGATLISLYVIVHAVEGLAPGAYVYHRRERGLELLREGNFRNQAGYLGLEQELPAEASVNVYCLADLKPILARFGNRGYRAAQLEGGITGGKLYLAAYAERLGATGLTFYDDAVTDFFSPHAAGKGIMFLTAVGHPARRRAG
;
A
#
# COMPACT_ATOMS: atom_id res chain seq x y z
N MET A 1 -8.83 -9.58 -1.01
CA MET A 1 -7.43 -9.26 -1.38
C MET A 1 -6.55 -8.87 -0.19
N LEU A 2 -6.75 -7.71 0.45
CA LEU A 2 -5.85 -7.18 1.51
C LEU A 2 -5.62 -8.14 2.69
N ASP A 3 -6.67 -8.79 3.23
CA ASP A 3 -6.54 -9.79 4.30
C ASP A 3 -5.56 -10.91 3.92
N ARG A 4 -5.63 -11.42 2.69
CA ARG A 4 -4.76 -12.51 2.24
C ARG A 4 -3.34 -12.04 2.01
N ALA A 5 -3.15 -10.86 1.43
CA ALA A 5 -1.83 -10.33 1.12
C ALA A 5 -1.04 -9.89 2.37
N THR A 6 -1.75 -9.50 3.44
CA THR A 6 -1.14 -9.04 4.70
C THR A 6 -0.93 -10.14 5.74
N ARG A 7 -1.30 -11.39 5.43
CA ARG A 7 -0.90 -12.53 6.26
C ARG A 7 0.62 -12.59 6.26
N GLY A 8 1.18 -12.68 7.46
CA GLY A 8 2.62 -12.62 7.70
C GLY A 8 3.43 -13.66 6.92
N ILE A 9 4.74 -13.50 6.99
CA ILE A 9 5.72 -14.50 6.58
C ILE A 9 6.51 -14.92 7.80
N PRO A 10 7.04 -16.16 7.87
CA PRO A 10 8.03 -16.50 8.87
C PRO A 10 9.20 -15.50 8.79
N ALA A 11 9.37 -14.69 9.84
CA ALA A 11 10.46 -13.72 9.94
C ALA A 11 10.79 -13.43 11.40
N ASP A 12 12.05 -13.08 11.65
CA ASP A 12 12.61 -12.83 12.97
C ASP A 12 12.09 -11.52 13.63
N PHE A 13 11.46 -10.65 12.85
CA PHE A 13 10.76 -9.47 13.36
C PHE A 13 9.31 -9.73 13.79
N GLN A 14 8.80 -10.95 13.61
CA GLN A 14 7.44 -11.35 14.04
C GLN A 14 7.40 -11.79 15.50
N ASP A 15 7.92 -10.96 16.38
CA ASP A 15 7.84 -11.16 17.82
C ASP A 15 7.18 -9.95 18.48
N PRO A 16 5.91 -10.10 18.93
CA PRO A 16 5.12 -11.35 19.01
C PRO A 16 4.59 -11.86 17.65
N PRO A 17 4.12 -13.13 17.57
CA PRO A 17 3.53 -13.68 16.35
C PRO A 17 2.42 -12.78 15.78
N GLY A 18 2.50 -12.50 14.48
CA GLY A 18 1.59 -11.57 13.80
C GLY A 18 2.03 -10.10 13.82
N ALA A 19 3.17 -9.77 14.44
CA ALA A 19 3.78 -8.44 14.29
C ALA A 19 4.17 -8.16 12.83
N THR A 20 4.14 -6.88 12.47
CA THR A 20 4.41 -6.33 11.13
C THR A 20 5.22 -5.05 11.30
N LEU A 21 6.14 -4.79 10.37
CA LEU A 21 6.92 -3.56 10.29
C LEU A 21 6.21 -2.49 9.45
N ILE A 22 5.21 -2.89 8.67
CA ILE A 22 4.49 -1.99 7.75
C ILE A 22 3.01 -1.83 8.15
N SER A 23 2.50 -0.64 7.87
CA SER A 23 1.08 -0.26 7.86
C SER A 23 0.62 -0.08 6.41
N LEU A 24 -0.62 -0.43 6.10
CA LEU A 24 -1.16 -0.27 4.75
C LEU A 24 -2.09 0.94 4.72
N TYR A 25 -1.76 1.88 3.86
CA TYR A 25 -2.62 3.00 3.50
C TYR A 25 -3.15 2.77 2.09
N VAL A 26 -4.35 3.25 1.82
CA VAL A 26 -5.06 2.92 0.60
C VAL A 26 -5.71 4.17 0.03
N ILE A 27 -5.52 4.42 -1.27
CA ILE A 27 -6.38 5.36 -2.01
C ILE A 27 -7.33 4.53 -2.86
N VAL A 28 -8.64 4.71 -2.65
CA VAL A 28 -9.72 4.04 -3.36
C VAL A 28 -10.31 5.01 -4.38
N HIS A 29 -10.40 4.59 -5.64
CA HIS A 29 -11.02 5.37 -6.70
C HIS A 29 -12.34 4.77 -7.19
N ALA A 30 -12.38 3.46 -7.39
CA ALA A 30 -13.53 2.77 -8.00
C ALA A 30 -13.60 1.32 -7.51
N VAL A 31 -14.20 1.13 -6.33
CA VAL A 31 -14.43 -0.19 -5.71
C VAL A 31 -15.90 -0.27 -5.31
N GLU A 32 -16.60 -1.32 -5.77
CA GLU A 32 -18.01 -1.52 -5.44
C GLU A 32 -18.22 -1.65 -3.93
N GLY A 33 -19.21 -0.93 -3.39
CA GLY A 33 -19.53 -0.94 -1.97
C GLY A 33 -18.57 -0.16 -1.07
N LEU A 34 -17.63 0.61 -1.64
CA LEU A 34 -16.69 1.44 -0.88
C LEU A 34 -16.56 2.85 -1.49
N ALA A 35 -16.73 3.89 -0.66
CA ALA A 35 -16.63 5.27 -1.12
C ALA A 35 -15.20 5.60 -1.61
N PRO A 36 -15.03 6.41 -2.67
CA PRO A 36 -13.73 6.94 -3.04
C PRO A 36 -13.11 7.74 -1.90
N GLY A 37 -11.84 7.51 -1.61
CA GLY A 37 -11.18 8.18 -0.49
C GLY A 37 -9.81 7.61 -0.13
N ALA A 38 -9.20 8.21 0.90
CA ALA A 38 -7.99 7.75 1.54
C ALA A 38 -8.34 7.00 2.84
N TYR A 39 -7.73 5.84 3.02
CA TYR A 39 -8.00 4.90 4.12
C TYR A 39 -6.72 4.38 4.75
N VAL A 40 -6.83 3.89 5.98
CA VAL A 40 -5.84 2.98 6.59
C VAL A 40 -6.48 1.60 6.76
N TYR A 41 -5.71 0.55 6.51
CA TYR A 41 -6.14 -0.84 6.69
C TYR A 41 -5.69 -1.40 8.03
N HIS A 42 -6.65 -1.81 8.83
CA HIS A 42 -6.46 -2.41 10.14
C HIS A 42 -6.47 -3.93 10.02
N ARG A 43 -5.26 -4.53 10.03
CA ARG A 43 -5.07 -5.97 9.76
C ARG A 43 -5.81 -6.87 10.74
N ARG A 44 -5.88 -6.51 12.03
CA ARG A 44 -6.50 -7.36 13.07
C ARG A 44 -8.02 -7.40 12.93
N GLU A 45 -8.61 -6.25 12.66
CA GLU A 45 -10.04 -6.01 12.49
C GLU A 45 -10.51 -6.41 11.08
N ARG A 46 -9.56 -6.61 10.15
CA ARG A 46 -9.80 -6.80 8.72
C ARG A 46 -10.65 -5.69 8.12
N GLY A 47 -10.51 -4.48 8.64
CA GLY A 47 -11.34 -3.32 8.30
C GLY A 47 -10.55 -2.19 7.67
N LEU A 48 -11.26 -1.32 6.95
CA LEU A 48 -10.74 -0.04 6.47
C LEU A 48 -11.33 1.08 7.32
N GLU A 49 -10.47 1.97 7.81
CA GLU A 49 -10.88 3.23 8.41
C GLU A 49 -10.73 4.35 7.38
N LEU A 50 -11.81 5.09 7.16
CA LEU A 50 -11.80 6.26 6.28
C LEU A 50 -11.07 7.41 6.96
N LEU A 51 -9.97 7.87 6.35
CA LEU A 51 -9.23 9.03 6.82
C LEU A 51 -9.76 10.32 6.18
N ARG A 52 -10.08 10.25 4.88
CA ARG A 52 -10.57 11.39 4.10
C ARG A 52 -11.35 10.89 2.89
N GLU A 53 -12.62 11.27 2.78
CA GLU A 53 -13.43 10.99 1.59
C GLU A 53 -13.01 11.92 0.43
N GLY A 54 -13.06 11.43 -0.81
CA GLY A 54 -12.84 12.27 -1.98
C GLY A 54 -12.26 11.54 -3.19
N ASN A 55 -12.29 12.23 -4.33
CA ASN A 55 -11.62 11.79 -5.54
C ASN A 55 -10.16 12.24 -5.53
N PHE A 56 -9.24 11.27 -5.47
CA PHE A 56 -7.79 11.51 -5.40
C PHE A 56 -7.03 11.02 -6.61
N ARG A 57 -7.66 10.86 -7.78
CA ARG A 57 -6.98 10.34 -8.99
C ARG A 57 -5.77 11.17 -9.39
N ASN A 58 -5.94 12.50 -9.48
CA ASN A 58 -4.85 13.41 -9.85
C ASN A 58 -3.72 13.37 -8.81
N GLN A 59 -4.07 13.35 -7.52
CA GLN A 59 -3.10 13.23 -6.43
C GLN A 59 -2.37 11.89 -6.49
N ALA A 60 -3.07 10.77 -6.69
CA ALA A 60 -2.45 9.45 -6.83
C ALA A 60 -1.46 9.39 -8.01
N GLY A 61 -1.80 10.04 -9.12
CA GLY A 61 -0.89 10.23 -10.26
C GLY A 61 0.38 10.97 -9.86
N TYR A 62 0.24 12.14 -9.22
CA TYR A 62 1.37 12.91 -8.71
C TYR A 62 2.24 12.11 -7.74
N LEU A 63 1.63 11.48 -6.73
CA LEU A 63 2.32 10.67 -5.73
C LEU A 63 3.15 9.55 -6.35
N GLY A 64 2.68 8.96 -7.44
CA GLY A 64 3.38 7.94 -8.22
C GLY A 64 4.33 8.49 -9.27
N LEU A 65 5.06 9.58 -8.99
CA LEU A 65 5.96 10.26 -9.94
C LEU A 65 5.28 10.69 -11.25
N GLU A 66 4.11 11.32 -11.14
CA GLU A 66 3.35 11.86 -12.28
C GLU A 66 2.93 10.78 -13.31
N GLN A 67 2.87 9.51 -12.91
CA GLN A 67 2.44 8.41 -13.76
C GLN A 67 0.91 8.33 -13.83
N GLU A 68 0.36 7.96 -15.00
CA GLU A 68 -1.08 7.77 -15.19
C GLU A 68 -1.60 6.53 -14.45
N LEU A 69 -0.78 5.48 -14.33
CA LEU A 69 -1.16 4.19 -13.75
C LEU A 69 -1.86 4.28 -12.39
N PRO A 70 -1.30 4.96 -11.36
CA PRO A 70 -1.99 5.10 -10.08
C PRO A 70 -3.23 5.98 -10.16
N ALA A 71 -3.28 6.96 -11.07
CA ALA A 71 -4.49 7.79 -11.28
C ALA A 71 -5.64 7.00 -11.91
N GLU A 72 -5.33 6.06 -12.82
CA GLU A 72 -6.32 5.24 -13.51
C GLU A 72 -6.76 4.00 -12.71
N ALA A 73 -5.89 3.48 -11.85
CA ALA A 73 -6.15 2.31 -11.02
C ALA A 73 -7.45 2.43 -10.20
N SER A 74 -8.06 1.28 -9.91
CA SER A 74 -9.23 1.21 -9.02
C SER A 74 -8.86 1.49 -7.57
N VAL A 75 -7.67 1.04 -7.16
CA VAL A 75 -7.14 1.20 -5.81
C VAL A 75 -5.60 1.22 -5.83
N ASN A 76 -5.01 2.06 -4.99
CA ASN A 76 -3.57 2.12 -4.73
C ASN A 76 -3.30 1.73 -3.30
N VAL A 77 -2.33 0.84 -3.06
CA VAL A 77 -1.93 0.34 -1.74
C VAL A 77 -0.50 0.78 -1.45
N TYR A 78 -0.33 1.54 -0.37
CA TYR A 78 0.92 2.13 0.08
C TYR A 78 1.37 1.44 1.37
N CYS A 79 2.50 0.75 1.34
CA CYS A 79 3.10 0.11 2.51
C CYS A 79 4.03 1.09 3.20
N LEU A 80 3.67 1.62 4.37
CA LEU A 80 4.46 2.59 5.13
C LEU A 80 5.02 1.97 6.40
N ALA A 81 6.23 2.35 6.81
CA ALA A 81 6.89 1.86 8.02
C ALA A 81 7.26 3.01 8.95
N ASP A 82 7.01 2.85 10.26
CA ASP A 82 7.51 3.79 11.26
C ASP A 82 8.98 3.47 11.56
N LEU A 83 9.88 4.15 10.85
CA LEU A 83 11.30 3.79 10.83
C LEU A 83 11.99 4.06 12.17
N LYS A 84 11.53 5.04 12.96
CA LYS A 84 12.18 5.39 14.23
C LYS A 84 12.22 4.20 15.23
N PRO A 85 11.09 3.58 15.61
CA PRO A 85 11.10 2.40 16.48
C PRO A 85 11.72 1.17 15.81
N ILE A 86 11.57 1.02 14.48
CA ILE A 86 12.15 -0.12 13.74
C ILE A 86 13.67 -0.09 13.80
N LEU A 87 14.27 1.07 13.52
CA LEU A 87 15.72 1.27 13.58
C LEU A 87 16.24 1.19 15.02
N ALA A 88 15.48 1.65 16.01
CA ALA A 88 15.84 1.49 17.41
C ALA A 88 15.91 0.01 17.83
N ARG A 89 14.98 -0.83 17.35
CA ARG A 89 14.93 -2.26 17.69
C ARG A 89 15.92 -3.11 16.91
N PHE A 90 16.07 -2.85 15.61
CA PHE A 90 16.80 -3.74 14.70
C PHE A 90 18.07 -3.11 14.09
N GLY A 91 18.40 -1.87 14.44
CA GLY A 91 19.46 -1.10 13.79
C GLY A 91 19.19 -0.90 12.29
N ASN A 92 20.25 -0.62 11.53
CA ASN A 92 20.15 -0.38 10.08
C ASN A 92 19.56 -1.57 9.29
N ARG A 93 19.56 -2.79 9.85
CA ARG A 93 18.91 -3.94 9.22
C ARG A 93 17.38 -3.79 9.19
N GLY A 94 16.80 -3.02 10.11
CA GLY A 94 15.36 -2.80 10.22
C GLY A 94 14.76 -2.16 8.96
N TYR A 95 15.48 -1.21 8.34
CA TYR A 95 15.05 -0.61 7.08
C TYR A 95 14.94 -1.64 5.95
N ARG A 96 15.95 -2.52 5.83
CA ARG A 96 15.94 -3.62 4.84
C ARG A 96 14.81 -4.62 5.11
N ALA A 97 14.56 -4.92 6.38
CA ALA A 97 13.46 -5.80 6.77
C ALA A 97 12.08 -5.20 6.43
N ALA A 98 11.89 -3.90 6.67
CA ALA A 98 10.64 -3.20 6.32
C ALA A 98 10.43 -3.14 4.80
N GLN A 99 11.47 -2.85 4.02
CA GLN A 99 11.41 -2.95 2.56
C GLN A 99 11.09 -4.36 2.07
N LEU A 100 11.74 -5.38 2.66
CA LEU A 100 11.49 -6.77 2.31
C LEU A 100 10.03 -7.16 2.59
N GLU A 101 9.48 -6.79 3.75
CA GLU A 101 8.07 -7.05 4.06
C GLU A 101 7.12 -6.30 3.11
N GLY A 102 7.44 -5.04 2.77
CA GLY A 102 6.71 -4.24 1.80
C GLY A 102 6.67 -4.90 0.43
N GLY A 103 7.82 -5.32 -0.10
CA GLY A 103 7.93 -5.99 -1.39
C GLY A 103 7.23 -7.36 -1.42
N ILE A 104 7.35 -8.16 -0.36
CA ILE A 104 6.64 -9.45 -0.26
C ILE A 104 5.11 -9.23 -0.19
N THR A 105 4.66 -8.22 0.55
CA THR A 105 3.24 -7.84 0.59
C THR A 105 2.77 -7.41 -0.79
N GLY A 106 3.56 -6.61 -1.51
CA GLY A 106 3.32 -6.25 -2.92
C GLY A 106 3.20 -7.48 -3.84
N GLY A 107 4.14 -8.42 -3.76
CA GLY A 107 4.08 -9.67 -4.54
C GLY A 107 2.83 -10.50 -4.23
N LYS A 108 2.39 -10.55 -2.97
CA LYS A 108 1.12 -11.20 -2.61
C LYS A 108 -0.10 -10.45 -3.14
N LEU A 109 -0.07 -9.12 -3.20
CA LEU A 109 -1.12 -8.32 -3.84
C LEU A 109 -1.22 -8.62 -5.34
N TYR A 110 -0.09 -8.75 -6.03
CA TYR A 110 -0.06 -9.19 -7.42
C TYR A 110 -0.76 -10.53 -7.63
N LEU A 111 -0.36 -11.55 -6.86
CA LEU A 111 -0.96 -12.89 -6.95
C LEU A 111 -2.46 -12.86 -6.65
N ALA A 112 -2.88 -12.09 -5.63
CA ALA A 112 -4.29 -11.93 -5.29
C ALA A 112 -5.06 -11.19 -6.39
N ALA A 113 -4.50 -10.16 -7.02
CA ALA A 113 -5.13 -9.46 -8.13
C ALA A 113 -5.32 -10.38 -9.34
N TYR A 114 -4.30 -11.16 -9.70
CA TYR A 114 -4.37 -12.09 -10.82
C TYR A 114 -5.39 -13.21 -10.58
N ALA A 115 -5.51 -13.71 -9.34
CA ALA A 115 -6.55 -14.67 -8.98
C ALA A 115 -7.98 -14.12 -9.23
N GLU A 116 -8.17 -12.82 -9.04
CA GLU A 116 -9.45 -12.11 -9.29
C GLU A 116 -9.56 -11.56 -10.73
N ARG A 117 -8.65 -11.94 -11.65
CA ARG A 117 -8.59 -11.45 -13.05
C ARG A 117 -8.42 -9.93 -13.17
N LEU A 118 -7.77 -9.32 -12.19
CA LEU A 118 -7.38 -7.91 -12.18
C LEU A 118 -5.90 -7.77 -12.60
N GLY A 119 -5.48 -6.55 -12.92
CA GLY A 119 -4.09 -6.16 -13.09
C GLY A 119 -3.53 -5.56 -11.80
N ALA A 120 -2.22 -5.73 -11.60
CA ALA A 120 -1.47 -5.08 -10.53
C ALA A 120 -0.10 -4.64 -11.05
N THR A 121 0.37 -3.50 -10.56
CA THR A 121 1.71 -2.98 -10.86
C THR A 121 2.32 -2.27 -9.65
N GLY A 122 3.60 -2.51 -9.41
CA GLY A 122 4.44 -1.83 -8.44
C GLY A 122 5.03 -0.58 -9.08
N LEU A 123 5.12 0.49 -8.31
CA LEU A 123 5.45 1.81 -8.83
C LEU A 123 6.48 2.51 -7.95
N THR A 124 7.22 3.43 -8.57
CA THR A 124 8.00 4.46 -7.90
C THR A 124 7.10 5.60 -7.43
N PHE A 125 7.57 6.37 -6.44
CA PHE A 125 6.76 7.38 -5.75
C PHE A 125 7.62 8.52 -5.18
N TYR A 126 6.98 9.63 -4.82
CA TYR A 126 7.58 10.70 -4.01
C TYR A 126 7.35 10.43 -2.51
N ASP A 127 8.40 10.02 -1.78
CA ASP A 127 8.32 9.56 -0.39
C ASP A 127 7.64 10.56 0.56
N ASP A 128 8.11 11.81 0.55
CA ASP A 128 7.60 12.87 1.44
C ASP A 128 6.15 13.23 1.08
N ALA A 129 5.84 13.34 -0.21
CA ALA A 129 4.49 13.66 -0.67
C ALA A 129 3.47 12.57 -0.28
N VAL A 130 3.86 11.29 -0.33
CA VAL A 130 3.01 10.19 0.14
C VAL A 130 2.74 10.32 1.63
N THR A 131 3.79 10.60 2.41
CA THR A 131 3.70 10.74 3.87
C THR A 131 2.81 11.93 4.24
N ASP A 132 2.99 13.06 3.56
CA ASP A 132 2.20 14.28 3.77
C ASP A 132 0.72 14.06 3.41
N PHE A 133 0.45 13.37 2.31
CA PHE A 133 -0.93 13.10 1.86
C PHE A 133 -1.74 12.34 2.93
N PHE A 134 -1.13 11.37 3.60
CA PHE A 134 -1.74 10.56 4.66
C PHE A 134 -1.53 11.12 6.07
N SER A 135 -0.87 12.28 6.21
CA SER A 135 -0.70 12.94 7.50
C SER A 135 -2.02 13.54 7.99
N PRO A 136 -2.24 13.60 9.32
CA PRO A 136 -1.29 13.29 10.39
C PRO A 136 -1.12 11.78 10.67
N HIS A 137 -1.99 10.92 10.13
CA HIS A 137 -1.97 9.49 10.46
C HIS A 137 -0.66 8.81 10.04
N ALA A 138 -0.04 9.24 8.94
CA ALA A 138 1.24 8.73 8.44
C ALA A 138 2.48 9.51 8.93
N ALA A 139 2.32 10.55 9.75
CA ALA A 139 3.43 11.39 10.18
C ALA A 139 4.56 10.56 10.81
N GLY A 140 5.80 10.81 10.38
CA GLY A 140 7.00 10.09 10.83
C GLY A 140 7.21 8.71 10.21
N LYS A 141 6.31 8.23 9.34
CA LYS A 141 6.50 6.99 8.58
C LYS A 141 7.18 7.25 7.25
N GLY A 142 7.84 6.24 6.69
CA GLY A 142 8.37 6.25 5.33
C GLY A 142 7.69 5.17 4.46
N ILE A 143 7.43 5.46 3.19
CA ILE A 143 6.86 4.48 2.26
C ILE A 143 7.93 3.48 1.78
N MET A 144 7.59 2.19 1.88
CA MET A 144 8.45 1.08 1.46
C MET A 144 8.06 0.52 0.09
N PHE A 145 6.77 0.57 -0.27
CA PHE A 145 6.28 0.02 -1.53
C PHE A 145 4.89 0.57 -1.90
N LEU A 146 4.66 0.81 -3.20
CA LEU A 146 3.36 1.16 -3.77
C LEU A 146 2.91 0.07 -4.73
N THR A 147 1.67 -0.38 -4.62
CA THR A 147 1.02 -1.25 -5.60
C THR A 147 -0.29 -0.65 -6.08
N ALA A 148 -0.43 -0.40 -7.38
CA ALA A 148 -1.66 -0.02 -8.03
C ALA A 148 -2.39 -1.27 -8.54
N VAL A 149 -3.70 -1.35 -8.33
CA VAL A 149 -4.55 -2.47 -8.72
C VAL A 149 -5.79 -1.95 -9.46
N GLY A 150 -6.14 -2.58 -10.57
CA GLY A 150 -7.29 -2.19 -11.38
C GLY A 150 -7.57 -3.19 -12.49
N HIS A 151 -8.46 -2.83 -13.42
CA HIS A 151 -8.67 -3.65 -14.61
C HIS A 151 -7.55 -3.41 -15.62
N PRO A 152 -6.97 -4.46 -16.22
CA PRO A 152 -6.04 -4.29 -17.33
C PRO A 152 -6.72 -3.50 -18.45
N ALA A 153 -6.01 -2.54 -19.04
CA ALA A 153 -6.52 -1.85 -20.22
C ALA A 153 -6.90 -2.90 -21.28
N ARG A 154 -8.15 -2.85 -21.77
CA ARG A 154 -8.53 -3.68 -22.92
C ARG A 154 -7.60 -3.30 -24.06
N ARG A 155 -6.83 -4.27 -24.56
CA ARG A 155 -6.08 -4.11 -25.82
C ARG A 155 -7.10 -3.68 -26.87
N ARG A 156 -7.02 -2.43 -27.36
CA ARG A 156 -7.76 -2.05 -28.55
C ARG A 156 -7.27 -2.99 -29.64
N ALA A 157 -8.16 -3.85 -30.14
CA ALA A 157 -7.89 -4.58 -31.37
C ALA A 157 -7.73 -3.51 -32.44
N GLY A 158 -6.50 -3.35 -32.93
CA GLY A 158 -6.21 -2.58 -34.14
C GLY A 158 -6.63 -3.36 -35.37
#